data_AF-A0A7K8D9B4-F1
#
_entry.id   AF-A0A7K8D9B4-F1
#
_cell.length_a   1.000
_cell.length_b   1.000
_cell.length_c   1.000
_cell.angle_alpha   90.00
_cell.angle_beta   90.00
_cell.angle_gamma   90.00
#
_symmetry.space_group_name_H-M   'P 1'
#
loop_
_entity.id
_entity.type
_entity.pdbx_description
1 polymer ?
#
loop_
_entity_poly.entity_id
_entity_poly.type
_entity_poly.pdbx_seq_one_letter_code
_entity_poly.pdbx_strand_id
1 'polypeptide(L)' 'GCMLNGKLYPFGVTERTEDCYRCSCSQTEMECCSLFNTPVAYDKKKCKVVFNKKRCDYDVVQKDSPSKKCFVYSRV' A
#
# COMPACT_ATOMS: atom_id res chain seq x y z
N GLY A 1 12.03 19.45 -9.15
CA GLY A 1 10.93 18.63 -8.58
C GLY A 1 10.73 17.42 -9.47
N CYS A 2 10.06 16.39 -8.96
CA CYS A 2 9.84 15.13 -9.66
C CYS A 2 8.38 14.99 -10.07
N MET A 3 8.12 14.42 -11.24
CA MET A 3 6.75 14.15 -11.70
C MET A 3 6.37 12.70 -11.38
N LEU A 4 5.24 12.51 -10.68
CA LEU A 4 4.63 11.22 -10.42
C LEU A 4 3.14 11.29 -10.75
N ASN A 5 2.66 10.41 -11.62
CA ASN A 5 1.24 10.33 -12.01
C ASN A 5 0.63 11.69 -12.43
N GLY A 6 1.39 12.53 -13.13
CA GLY A 6 0.94 13.85 -13.59
C GLY A 6 1.00 14.96 -12.52
N LYS A 7 1.49 14.68 -11.31
CA LYS A 7 1.66 15.65 -10.22
C LYS A 7 3.14 15.97 -9.98
N LEU A 8 3.45 17.26 -9.84
CA LEU A 8 4.80 17.74 -9.52
C LEU A 8 5.04 17.71 -8.01
N TYR A 9 6.09 17.04 -7.57
CA TYR A 9 6.55 16.97 -6.19
C TYR A 9 7.83 17.80 -6.00
N PRO A 10 7.99 18.50 -4.87
CA PRO A 10 9.24 19.21 -4.57
C PRO A 10 10.39 18.22 -4.33
N PHE A 11 11.63 18.71 -4.40
CA PHE A 11 12.78 17.94 -3.94
C PHE A 11 12.68 17.65 -2.44
N GLY A 12 13.17 16.50 -2.01
CA GLY A 12 13.06 16.01 -0.63
C GLY A 12 12.11 14.81 -0.51
N VAL A 13 11.66 14.56 0.72
CA VAL A 13 10.85 13.37 1.06
C VAL A 13 9.37 13.71 1.09
N THR A 14 8.58 12.91 0.36
CA THR A 14 7.13 12.85 0.49
C THR A 14 6.77 11.62 1.31
N GLU A 15 6.34 11.83 2.55
CA GLU A 15 6.04 10.74 3.49
C GLU A 15 4.87 9.86 3.03
N ARG A 16 3.92 10.42 2.29
CA ARG A 16 2.77 9.67 1.75
C ARG A 16 2.15 10.33 0.53
N THR A 17 2.12 9.60 -0.58
CA THR A 17 1.37 9.97 -1.78
C THR A 17 -0.08 9.49 -1.71
N GLU A 18 -0.92 9.97 -2.63
CA GLU A 18 -2.32 9.53 -2.77
C GLU A 18 -2.43 8.04 -3.13
N ASP A 19 -1.39 7.49 -3.76
CA ASP A 19 -1.30 6.09 -4.17
C ASP A 19 -0.55 5.21 -3.16
N CYS A 20 -0.36 5.70 -1.93
CA CYS A 20 0.25 4.94 -0.84
C CYS A 20 1.73 4.59 -1.03
N TYR A 21 2.50 5.55 -1.55
CA TYR A 21 3.96 5.45 -1.62
C TYR A 21 4.62 6.48 -0.70
N ARG A 22 5.77 6.12 -0.15
CA ARG A 22 6.75 7.06 0.38
C ARG A 22 7.78 7.30 -0.69
N CYS A 23 7.99 8.56 -1.06
CA CYS A 23 8.89 8.89 -2.16
C CYS A 23 9.99 9.85 -1.71
N SER A 24 11.18 9.70 -2.27
CA SER A 24 12.29 10.63 -2.15
C SER A 24 12.60 11.19 -3.54
N CYS A 25 12.56 12.51 -3.68
CA CYS A 25 12.85 13.21 -4.92
C CYS A 25 14.19 13.94 -4.81
N SER A 26 15.19 13.48 -5.56
CA SER A 26 16.50 14.11 -5.68
C SER A 26 16.59 14.92 -6.98
N GLN A 27 17.74 15.54 -7.24
CA GLN A 27 17.97 16.28 -8.49
C GLN A 27 18.05 15.36 -9.71
N THR A 28 18.39 14.08 -9.51
CA THR A 28 18.63 13.12 -10.60
C THR A 28 17.48 12.14 -10.78
N GLU A 29 16.78 11.77 -9.71
CA GLU A 29 15.74 10.74 -9.76
C GLU A 29 14.69 10.89 -8.66
N MET A 30 13.64 10.08 -8.79
CA MET A 30 12.67 9.88 -7.74
C MET A 30 12.56 8.39 -7.42
N GLU A 31 12.75 8.05 -6.15
CA GLU A 31 12.56 6.70 -5.64
C GLU A 31 11.28 6.63 -4.83
N CYS A 32 10.46 5.61 -5.04
CA CYS A 32 9.21 5.40 -4.31
C CYS A 32 9.12 3.98 -3.77
N CYS A 33 8.77 3.86 -2.49
CA CYS A 33 8.49 2.59 -1.83
C CYS A 33 7.00 2.51 -1.48
N SER A 34 6.38 1.35 -1.73
CA SER A 34 5.00 1.11 -1.30
C SER A 34 4.91 1.10 0.22
N LEU A 35 3.87 1.73 0.77
CA LEU A 35 3.57 1.70 2.20
C LEU A 35 2.78 0.45 2.63
N PHE A 36 2.16 -0.23 1.67
CA PHE A 36 1.34 -1.42 1.91
C PHE A 36 2.18 -2.69 1.87
N ASN A 37 1.78 -3.68 2.68
CA ASN A 37 2.41 -5.00 2.71
C ASN A 37 1.44 -6.02 2.11
N THR A 38 1.87 -6.71 1.07
CA THR A 38 1.05 -7.66 0.32
C THR A 38 0.92 -8.97 1.08
N PRO A 39 -0.28 -9.40 1.49
CA PRO A 39 -0.48 -10.68 2.17
C PRO A 39 -0.33 -11.84 1.19
N VAL A 40 0.61 -12.73 1.45
CA VAL A 40 0.92 -13.86 0.56
C VAL A 40 0.40 -15.20 1.08
N ALA A 41 0.23 -15.33 2.40
CA ALA A 41 -0.29 -16.54 3.04
C ALA A 41 -1.46 -16.24 3.99
N TYR A 42 -2.64 -16.78 3.66
CA TYR A 42 -3.89 -16.73 4.41
C TYR A 42 -4.86 -17.79 3.85
N ASP A 43 -6.00 -18.04 4.51
CA ASP A 43 -7.03 -18.94 3.98
C ASP A 43 -7.71 -18.34 2.73
N LYS A 44 -7.17 -18.61 1.55
CA LYS A 44 -7.71 -18.13 0.26
C LYS A 44 -9.10 -18.68 -0.07
N LYS A 45 -9.55 -19.77 0.59
CA LYS A 45 -10.88 -20.33 0.39
C LYS A 45 -11.91 -19.50 1.12
N LYS A 46 -11.69 -19.19 2.40
CA LYS A 46 -12.64 -18.45 3.26
C LYS A 46 -12.45 -16.94 3.30
N CYS A 47 -11.29 -16.45 2.85
CA CYS A 47 -10.93 -15.04 3.00
C CYS A 47 -10.59 -14.37 1.67
N LYS A 48 -10.74 -13.04 1.65
CA LYS A 48 -10.38 -12.16 0.54
C LYS A 48 -9.55 -10.99 1.03
N VAL A 49 -8.83 -10.38 0.10
CA VAL A 49 -7.98 -9.21 0.34
C VAL A 49 -8.71 -7.97 -0.15
N VAL A 50 -8.71 -6.92 0.68
CA VAL A 50 -9.30 -5.62 0.36
C VAL A 50 -8.28 -4.55 0.67
N PHE A 51 -8.00 -3.67 -0.30
CA PHE A 51 -7.09 -2.56 -0.08
C PHE A 51 -7.75 -1.47 0.76
N ASN A 52 -7.11 -1.07 1.85
CA ASN A 52 -7.56 0.00 2.73
C ASN A 52 -6.76 1.27 2.47
N LYS A 53 -7.26 2.14 1.58
CA LYS A 53 -6.58 3.38 1.18
C LYS A 53 -6.32 4.35 2.35
N LYS A 54 -7.17 4.33 3.38
CA LYS A 54 -6.96 5.15 4.60
C LYS A 54 -5.75 4.67 5.39
N ARG A 55 -5.54 3.35 5.48
CA ARG A 55 -4.39 2.76 6.17
C ARG A 55 -3.17 2.56 5.27
N CYS A 56 -3.32 2.67 3.95
CA CYS A 56 -2.32 2.25 2.96
C CYS A 56 -1.82 0.83 3.21
N ASP A 57 -2.75 -0.10 3.38
CA ASP A 57 -2.42 -1.51 3.62
C ASP A 57 -3.56 -2.43 3.18
N TYR A 58 -3.29 -3.73 3.13
CA TYR A 58 -4.28 -4.74 2.81
C TYR A 58 -4.94 -5.32 4.05
N ASP A 59 -6.26 -5.33 4.04
CA ASP A 59 -7.10 -6.01 5.00
C ASP A 59 -7.48 -7.39 4.46
N VAL A 60 -7.21 -8.45 5.23
CA VAL A 60 -7.67 -9.81 4.92
C VAL A 60 -8.90 -10.10 5.76
N VAL A 61 -10.03 -10.34 5.10
CA VAL A 61 -11.36 -10.45 5.73
C VAL A 61 -12.10 -11.69 5.25
N GLN A 62 -13.07 -12.17 6.03
CA GLN A 62 -13.90 -13.29 5.61
C GLN A 62 -14.75 -12.89 4.39
N LYS A 63 -14.95 -13.84 3.46
CA LYS A 63 -15.79 -13.61 2.27
C LYS A 63 -17.24 -13.36 2.66
N ASP A 64 -17.75 -14.16 3.59
CA ASP A 64 -19.16 -14.12 4.03
C ASP A 64 -19.43 -13.00 5.05
N SER A 65 -18.39 -12.51 5.72
CA SER A 65 -18.50 -11.43 6.70
C SER A 65 -17.30 -10.48 6.59
N PRO A 66 -17.34 -9.48 5.68
CA PRO A 66 -16.22 -8.57 5.43
C PRO A 66 -15.78 -7.73 6.65
N SER A 67 -16.61 -7.64 7.69
CA SER A 67 -16.25 -6.97 8.95
C SER A 67 -15.31 -7.81 9.82
N LYS A 68 -15.23 -9.13 9.60
CA LYS A 68 -14.38 -10.05 10.37
C LYS A 68 -13.02 -10.23 9.69
N LYS A 69 -11.95 -9.99 10.44
CA LYS A 69 -10.57 -10.20 9.98
C LYS A 69 -10.25 -11.70 9.91
N CYS A 70 -9.42 -12.06 8.94
CA CYS A 70 -8.79 -13.37 8.87
C CYS A 70 -7.36 -13.31 9.40
N PHE A 71 -6.88 -14.45 9.88
CA PHE A 71 -5.48 -14.62 10.24
C PHE A 71 -4.60 -14.59 8.97
N VAL A 72 -3.45 -13.92 9.08
CA VAL A 72 -2.46 -13.80 8.00
C VAL A 72 -1.16 -14.39 8.50
N TYR A 73 -0.63 -15.37 7.78
CA TYR A 73 0.59 -16.08 8.17
C TYR A 73 1.84 -15.32 7.73
N SER A 74 1.81 -14.63 6.58
CA SER A 74 2.94 -13.85 6.09
C SER A 74 2.55 -12.75 5.10
N ARG A 75 3.41 -11.74 5.01
CA ARG A 75 3.31 -10.57 4.13
C ARG A 75 4.68 -10.25 3.52
N VAL A 76 4.67 -9.55 2.38
CA VAL A 76 5.86 -9.03 1.69
C VAL A 76 5.70 -7.55 1.35
#